data_AF-A0A815FXB4-F1
#
_entry.id   AF-A0A815FXB4-F1
#
_cell.length_a   1.000
_cell.length_b   1.000
_cell.length_c   1.000
_cell.angle_alpha   90.00
_cell.angle_beta   90.00
_cell.angle_gamma   90.00
#
_symmetry.space_group_name_H-M   'P 1'
#
loop_
_entity.id
_entity.type
_entity.pdbx_description
1 polymer ?
#
loop_
_entity_poly.entity_id
_entity_poly.type
_entity_poly.pdbx_seq_one_letter_code
_entity_poly.pdbx_strand_id
1 'polypeptide(L)'
;SNLRKGLIDELRRVDQFRPASVSGPSVLVRAVNTLIVEHLKICNYDYTTSVFIPEAQLNDYKSMSNDEIFQLLNISKESAFYKKIKSDLLASENKNNLLLTFISSIYSYLPNSTQSTSCQTSYDLWTGSVAGNTLGILNENIHSSKGGFELESYEKLSTLDLMYNSRQQDETKHLSTEEKLLLFQKRIEQKLQDEFKQQVDQFRLNEIKKIHQEERLKCQMELQSLKKELEHAYQSKHETLSEKELRISDRYKAELEGEKRDLYVQRQTFLDELKSMKLRETEFQRDLELRERAITLEADRIKRLEADMSKRESILKNTEIFIDQQVQTKLSKLRFEIEQQLMERNKSLQILEIKNQEESKRLAEERLICEQSKMELTQCRKQLSQVDSTIYKLQSELKISRNENEILKEKAKQSVDYFSIREENAILKSQMGNTTNRSQKSHRHRYNNDSSNDERSISPTPRKSDSRILSDQLKNVFSSQLVEQRAMNDELIDLKTQIALLQTQGGPETINDKFKNLDLNHVLVQSEDYHPSTVSSNYNHFIEDAKLRMLELDKEADNVEENFRDYQHRILNKATFVPGLIFVIWNASG
;
A
#
# COMPACT_ATOMS: atom_id res chain seq x y z
N SER A 1 -19.11 -10.98 -7.99
CA SER A 1 -19.71 -9.62 -8.05
C SER A 1 -18.86 -8.62 -8.86
N ASN A 2 -17.53 -8.70 -8.83
CA ASN A 2 -16.64 -7.76 -9.55
C ASN A 2 -16.58 -7.97 -11.07
N LEU A 3 -16.71 -9.20 -11.56
CA LEU A 3 -16.74 -9.49 -13.01
C LEU A 3 -17.97 -8.88 -13.71
N ARG A 4 -19.11 -8.86 -13.00
CA ARG A 4 -20.37 -8.27 -13.50
C ARG A 4 -20.28 -6.74 -13.55
N LYS A 5 -19.60 -6.10 -12.60
CA LYS A 5 -19.32 -4.66 -12.67
C LYS A 5 -18.33 -4.34 -13.78
N GLY A 6 -17.27 -5.15 -13.94
CA GLY A 6 -16.31 -5.01 -15.02
C GLY A 6 -16.95 -5.07 -16.41
N LEU A 7 -17.80 -6.07 -16.67
CA LEU A 7 -18.52 -6.19 -17.94
C LEU A 7 -19.50 -5.04 -18.20
N ILE A 8 -20.14 -4.50 -17.15
CA ILE A 8 -21.06 -3.36 -17.28
C ILE A 8 -20.27 -2.07 -17.57
N ASP A 9 -19.10 -1.91 -16.98
CA ASP A 9 -18.22 -0.75 -17.23
C ASP A 9 -17.55 -0.84 -18.61
N GLU A 10 -17.29 -2.05 -19.11
CA GLU A 10 -16.72 -2.31 -20.43
C GLU A 10 -17.76 -2.11 -21.55
N LEU A 11 -19.02 -2.52 -21.32
CA LEU A 11 -20.15 -2.19 -22.21
C LEU A 11 -20.43 -0.68 -22.24
N ARG A 12 -20.28 0.04 -21.12
CA ARG A 12 -20.38 1.52 -21.09
C ARG A 12 -19.24 2.24 -21.83
N ARG A 13 -18.06 1.62 -21.96
CA ARG A 13 -16.94 2.19 -22.72
C ARG A 13 -17.12 2.05 -24.23
N VAL A 14 -17.84 1.02 -24.70
CA VAL A 14 -18.16 0.87 -26.12
C VAL A 14 -19.09 2.00 -26.61
N ASP A 15 -19.97 2.51 -25.74
CA ASP A 15 -20.83 3.68 -26.04
C ASP A 15 -20.05 5.01 -26.15
N GLN A 16 -18.78 5.07 -25.72
CA GLN A 16 -17.95 6.29 -25.76
C GLN A 16 -17.13 6.44 -27.05
N PHE A 17 -17.09 5.42 -27.92
CA PHE A 17 -16.46 5.46 -29.25
C PHE A 17 -17.48 5.70 -30.38
N ARG A 18 -18.52 6.49 -30.13
CA ARG A 18 -19.29 7.11 -31.22
C ARG A 18 -18.56 8.39 -31.64
N PRO A 19 -18.20 8.56 -32.92
CA PRO A 19 -17.54 9.78 -33.37
C PRO A 19 -18.44 10.96 -33.02
N ALA A 20 -17.89 11.91 -32.27
CA ALA A 20 -18.49 13.23 -32.10
C ALA A 20 -18.44 13.96 -33.45
N SER A 21 -19.29 13.57 -34.40
CA SER A 21 -19.55 14.36 -35.60
C SER A 21 -20.62 15.39 -35.27
N VAL A 22 -20.15 16.61 -35.07
CA VAL A 22 -20.74 17.87 -35.52
C VAL A 22 -22.18 17.79 -36.06
N SER A 23 -23.06 18.52 -35.39
CA SER A 23 -24.48 18.78 -35.68
C SER A 23 -25.42 17.59 -35.45
N GLY A 24 -26.27 17.71 -34.42
CA GLY A 24 -27.45 16.86 -34.30
C GLY A 24 -28.27 16.87 -35.59
N PRO A 25 -29.09 15.83 -35.85
CA PRO A 25 -29.88 15.74 -37.06
C PRO A 25 -30.67 17.02 -37.23
N SER A 26 -30.69 17.57 -38.45
CA SER A 26 -31.50 18.75 -38.76
C SER A 26 -32.94 18.51 -38.26
N VAL A 27 -33.62 19.57 -37.83
CA VAL A 27 -34.97 19.44 -37.22
C VAL A 27 -35.92 18.64 -38.14
N LEU A 28 -35.74 18.75 -39.46
CA LEU A 28 -36.43 17.95 -40.48
C LEU A 28 -36.07 16.46 -40.44
N VAL A 29 -34.78 16.11 -40.35
CA VAL A 29 -34.34 14.71 -40.19
C VAL A 29 -34.89 14.10 -38.91
N ARG A 30 -34.97 14.88 -37.82
CA ARG A 30 -35.62 14.45 -36.58
C ARG A 30 -37.12 14.17 -36.78
N ALA A 31 -37.82 14.99 -37.56
CA ALA A 31 -39.24 14.80 -37.84
C ALA A 31 -39.49 13.54 -38.67
N VAL A 32 -38.69 13.34 -39.71
CA VAL A 32 -38.75 12.14 -40.55
C VAL A 32 -38.47 10.88 -39.73
N ASN A 33 -37.43 10.88 -38.90
CA ASN A 33 -37.11 9.74 -38.04
C ASN A 33 -38.21 9.47 -37.00
N THR A 34 -38.88 10.50 -36.49
CA THR A 34 -40.04 10.35 -35.59
C THR A 34 -41.23 9.69 -36.30
N LEU A 35 -41.55 10.12 -37.53
CA LEU A 35 -42.61 9.53 -38.35
C LEU A 35 -42.34 8.06 -38.71
N ILE A 36 -41.08 7.71 -38.96
CA ILE A 36 -40.66 6.33 -39.24
C ILE A 36 -40.79 5.46 -37.97
N VAL A 37 -40.36 5.95 -36.81
CA VAL A 37 -40.54 5.23 -35.54
C VAL A 37 -42.03 5.00 -35.23
N GLU A 38 -42.88 6.00 -35.45
CA GLU A 38 -44.33 5.87 -35.28
C GLU A 38 -44.92 4.82 -36.23
N HIS A 39 -44.48 4.79 -37.50
CA HIS A 39 -44.85 3.75 -38.46
C HIS A 39 -44.46 2.35 -37.99
N LEU A 40 -43.21 2.17 -37.60
CA LEU A 40 -42.66 0.87 -37.19
C LEU A 40 -43.36 0.33 -35.94
N LYS A 41 -43.73 1.22 -35.00
CA LYS A 41 -44.54 0.88 -33.82
C LYS A 41 -45.95 0.44 -34.19
N ILE A 42 -46.63 1.15 -35.09
CA ILE A 42 -48.00 0.82 -35.52
C ILE A 42 -48.03 -0.49 -36.32
N CYS A 43 -46.97 -0.78 -37.07
CA CYS A 43 -46.79 -2.03 -37.81
C CYS A 43 -46.24 -3.19 -36.95
N ASN A 44 -46.03 -3.00 -35.64
CA ASN A 44 -45.52 -4.00 -34.69
C ASN A 44 -44.13 -4.59 -35.05
N TYR A 45 -43.22 -3.78 -35.60
CA TYR A 45 -41.83 -4.18 -35.85
C TYR A 45 -40.93 -3.86 -34.65
N ASP A 46 -41.12 -4.58 -33.54
CA ASP A 46 -40.47 -4.29 -32.25
C ASP A 46 -38.94 -4.37 -32.30
N TYR A 47 -38.40 -5.38 -32.98
CA TYR A 47 -36.96 -5.54 -33.16
C TYR A 47 -36.34 -4.40 -33.95
N THR A 48 -36.90 -4.11 -35.13
CA THR A 48 -36.44 -3.02 -35.99
C THR A 48 -36.57 -1.67 -35.29
N THR A 49 -37.64 -1.47 -34.51
CA THR A 49 -37.84 -0.26 -33.70
C THR A 49 -36.77 -0.12 -32.62
N SER A 50 -36.45 -1.20 -31.90
CA SER A 50 -35.43 -1.20 -30.84
C SER A 50 -34.02 -0.90 -31.35
N VAL A 51 -33.71 -1.26 -32.59
CA VAL A 51 -32.42 -0.97 -33.24
C VAL A 51 -32.42 0.43 -33.86
N PHE A 52 -33.53 0.84 -34.49
CA PHE A 52 -33.63 2.10 -35.22
C PHE A 52 -33.63 3.34 -34.30
N ILE A 53 -34.24 3.28 -33.11
CA ILE A 53 -34.29 4.43 -32.17
C ILE A 53 -32.88 4.92 -31.76
N PRO A 54 -31.95 4.04 -31.30
CA PRO A 54 -30.59 4.45 -30.95
C PRO A 54 -29.74 4.86 -32.17
N GLU A 55 -29.94 4.22 -33.32
CA GLU A 55 -29.26 4.56 -34.57
C GLU A 55 -29.68 5.96 -35.06
N ALA A 56 -30.98 6.27 -35.02
CA ALA A 56 -31.57 7.54 -35.40
C ALA A 56 -31.35 8.67 -34.38
N GLN A 57 -30.61 8.42 -33.29
CA GLN A 57 -30.31 9.38 -32.21
C GLN A 57 -31.56 9.95 -31.52
N LEU A 58 -32.62 9.15 -31.40
CA LEU A 58 -33.89 9.54 -30.78
C LEU A 58 -33.96 9.22 -29.27
N ASN A 59 -32.88 8.70 -28.68
CA ASN A 59 -32.85 8.22 -27.29
C ASN A 59 -33.15 9.29 -26.23
N ASP A 60 -32.84 10.57 -26.50
CA ASP A 60 -32.91 11.67 -25.51
C ASP A 60 -33.91 12.77 -25.86
N TYR A 61 -34.58 12.70 -27.02
CA TYR A 61 -35.50 13.75 -27.47
C TYR A 61 -36.94 13.26 -27.45
N LYS A 62 -37.78 13.93 -26.65
CA LYS A 62 -39.24 13.79 -26.65
C LYS A 62 -39.75 13.69 -28.10
N SER A 63 -40.46 12.61 -28.42
CA SER A 63 -41.10 12.41 -29.73
C SER A 63 -41.89 13.67 -30.12
N MET A 64 -41.59 14.24 -31.29
CA MET A 64 -42.30 15.44 -31.75
C MET A 64 -43.79 15.16 -31.93
N SER A 65 -44.62 16.09 -31.48
CA SER A 65 -46.08 16.01 -31.65
C SER A 65 -46.46 16.19 -33.12
N ASN A 66 -47.57 15.58 -33.55
CA ASN A 66 -48.10 15.77 -34.91
C ASN A 66 -48.28 17.27 -35.24
N ASP A 67 -48.69 18.09 -34.27
CA ASP A 67 -48.83 19.54 -34.46
C ASP A 67 -47.48 20.26 -34.64
N GLU A 68 -46.40 19.78 -34.01
CA GLU A 68 -45.04 20.31 -34.18
C GLU A 68 -44.49 19.94 -35.58
N ILE A 69 -44.82 18.75 -36.08
CA ILE A 69 -44.45 18.29 -37.42
C ILE A 69 -45.18 19.12 -38.50
N PHE A 70 -46.47 19.43 -38.32
CA PHE A 70 -47.20 20.29 -39.25
C PHE A 70 -46.68 21.73 -39.27
N GLN A 71 -46.27 22.27 -38.11
CA GLN A 71 -45.62 23.58 -38.04
C GLN A 71 -44.26 23.58 -38.75
N LEU A 72 -43.47 22.51 -38.57
CA LEU A 72 -42.16 22.38 -39.21
C LEU A 72 -42.25 22.29 -40.75
N LEU A 73 -43.31 21.67 -41.27
CA LEU A 73 -43.59 21.56 -42.70
C LEU A 73 -44.30 22.81 -43.27
N ASN A 74 -44.48 23.88 -42.48
CA ASN A 74 -45.19 25.11 -42.84
C ASN A 74 -46.63 24.87 -43.37
N ILE A 75 -47.31 23.85 -42.84
CA ILE A 75 -48.69 23.54 -43.24
C ILE A 75 -49.64 24.36 -42.37
N SER A 76 -50.30 25.35 -42.98
CA SER A 76 -51.30 26.17 -42.26
C SER A 76 -52.49 25.32 -41.81
N LYS A 77 -52.94 25.55 -40.58
CA LYS A 77 -54.14 24.95 -39.98
C LYS A 77 -55.43 25.26 -40.76
N GLU A 78 -55.40 26.29 -41.60
CA GLU A 78 -56.52 26.74 -42.43
C GLU A 78 -56.60 25.99 -43.78
N SER A 79 -55.51 25.33 -44.19
CA SER A 79 -55.43 24.64 -45.48
C SER A 79 -56.41 23.47 -45.58
N ALA A 80 -57.00 23.29 -46.76
CA ALA A 80 -57.84 22.13 -47.06
C ALA A 80 -57.09 20.81 -46.85
N PHE A 81 -55.77 20.81 -47.10
CA PHE A 81 -54.86 19.69 -46.87
C PHE A 81 -54.73 19.32 -45.38
N TYR A 82 -54.50 20.31 -44.50
CA TYR A 82 -54.44 20.08 -43.05
C TYR A 82 -55.76 19.54 -42.51
N LYS A 83 -56.89 20.11 -42.95
CA LYS A 83 -58.23 19.66 -42.53
C LYS A 83 -58.53 18.23 -42.98
N LYS A 84 -58.15 17.86 -44.22
CA LYS A 84 -58.30 16.50 -44.78
C LYS A 84 -57.44 15.47 -44.05
N ILE A 85 -56.16 15.76 -43.81
CA ILE A 85 -55.27 14.84 -43.07
C ILE A 85 -55.75 14.68 -41.63
N LYS A 86 -56.19 15.77 -40.98
CA LYS A 86 -56.69 15.71 -39.61
C LYS A 86 -58.01 14.95 -39.51
N SER A 87 -58.91 15.07 -40.49
CA SER A 87 -60.13 14.25 -40.55
C SER A 87 -59.82 12.79 -40.82
N ASP A 88 -58.88 12.47 -41.72
CA ASP A 88 -58.50 11.10 -42.06
C ASP A 88 -57.79 10.39 -40.90
N LEU A 89 -57.01 11.13 -40.12
CA LEU A 89 -56.37 10.64 -38.88
C LEU A 89 -57.38 10.39 -37.74
N LEU A 90 -58.50 11.15 -37.71
CA LEU A 90 -59.56 10.99 -36.71
C LEU A 90 -60.63 9.97 -37.12
N ALA A 91 -60.83 9.76 -38.42
CA ALA A 91 -61.87 8.89 -38.98
C ALA A 91 -61.44 7.42 -39.07
N SER A 92 -60.14 7.11 -39.05
CA SER A 92 -59.69 5.72 -39.17
C SER A 92 -59.63 5.03 -37.79
N GLU A 93 -60.56 4.09 -37.54
CA GLU A 93 -60.38 3.03 -36.52
C GLU A 93 -59.22 2.07 -36.89
N ASN A 94 -58.73 2.13 -38.13
CA ASN A 94 -57.63 1.33 -38.65
C ASN A 94 -56.34 2.15 -38.69
N LYS A 95 -55.40 1.82 -37.80
CA LYS A 95 -53.92 1.85 -37.84
C LYS A 95 -53.19 2.63 -38.97
N ASN A 96 -53.72 3.75 -39.45
CA ASN A 96 -53.07 4.56 -40.47
C ASN A 96 -52.24 5.61 -39.74
N ASN A 97 -50.93 5.48 -39.83
CA ASN A 97 -50.00 6.42 -39.25
C ASN A 97 -49.99 7.74 -40.03
N LEU A 98 -49.49 8.80 -39.39
CA LEU A 98 -49.38 10.13 -40.00
C LEU A 98 -48.58 10.10 -41.32
N LEU A 99 -47.57 9.24 -41.43
CA LEU A 99 -46.75 9.10 -42.64
C LEU A 99 -47.55 8.56 -43.85
N LEU A 100 -48.35 7.50 -43.68
CA LEU A 100 -49.13 6.93 -44.78
C LEU A 100 -50.30 7.84 -45.18
N THR A 101 -50.91 8.54 -44.23
CA THR A 101 -51.95 9.53 -44.53
C THR A 101 -51.37 10.74 -45.28
N PHE A 102 -50.15 11.15 -44.94
CA PHE A 102 -49.42 12.20 -45.66
C PHE A 102 -49.04 11.79 -47.09
N ILE A 103 -48.50 10.59 -47.28
CA ILE A 103 -48.11 10.08 -48.61
C ILE A 103 -49.35 9.86 -49.49
N SER A 104 -50.42 9.27 -48.94
CA SER A 104 -51.65 9.01 -49.68
C SER A 104 -52.37 10.30 -50.07
N SER A 105 -52.34 11.30 -49.20
CA SER A 105 -52.90 12.62 -49.52
C SER A 105 -52.06 13.32 -50.59
N ILE A 106 -50.72 13.31 -50.52
CA ILE A 106 -49.84 13.85 -51.59
C ILE A 106 -50.09 13.15 -52.92
N TYR A 107 -50.21 11.82 -52.92
CA TYR A 107 -50.52 11.04 -54.12
C TYR A 107 -51.86 11.45 -54.73
N SER A 108 -52.87 11.74 -53.90
CA SER A 108 -54.17 12.24 -54.37
C SER A 108 -54.14 13.67 -54.94
N TYR A 109 -53.10 14.45 -54.63
CA TYR A 109 -52.93 15.84 -55.09
C TYR A 109 -51.90 15.99 -56.22
N LEU A 110 -51.14 14.94 -56.57
CA LEU A 110 -50.24 14.96 -57.72
C LEU A 110 -51.05 14.76 -59.02
N PRO A 111 -50.97 15.67 -60.01
CA PRO A 111 -51.42 15.35 -61.36
C PRO A 111 -50.62 14.14 -61.86
N ASN A 112 -51.25 13.24 -62.62
CA ASN A 112 -50.57 12.16 -63.34
C ASN A 112 -49.43 12.72 -64.20
N SER A 113 -48.25 12.87 -63.60
CA SER A 113 -47.03 13.32 -64.26
C SER A 113 -46.47 12.12 -65.00
N THR A 114 -46.90 12.00 -66.24
CA THR A 114 -46.35 11.08 -67.23
C THR A 114 -44.85 11.30 -67.37
N GLN A 115 -44.10 10.33 -66.85
CA GLN A 115 -42.92 9.69 -67.44
C GLN A 115 -41.94 10.57 -68.24
N SER A 116 -40.79 10.85 -67.64
CA SER A 116 -39.50 10.95 -68.34
C SER A 116 -38.45 10.22 -67.52
N THR A 117 -38.39 8.90 -67.67
CA THR A 117 -37.14 8.13 -67.60
C THR A 117 -37.45 6.73 -68.10
N SER A 118 -36.89 6.41 -69.27
CA SER A 118 -36.91 5.09 -69.87
C SER A 118 -36.14 4.10 -68.99
N CYS A 119 -36.83 3.09 -68.48
CA CYS A 119 -36.26 1.77 -68.28
C CYS A 119 -37.04 0.83 -69.20
N GLN A 120 -36.42 0.49 -70.32
CA GLN A 120 -36.85 -0.59 -71.20
C GLN A 120 -36.76 -1.90 -70.42
N THR A 121 -37.92 -2.45 -70.06
CA THR A 121 -38.31 -3.84 -70.30
C THR A 121 -39.70 -4.05 -69.72
N SER A 122 -40.73 -3.88 -70.54
CA SER A 122 -41.99 -4.56 -70.32
C SER A 122 -42.61 -4.93 -71.65
N TYR A 123 -42.99 -6.19 -71.71
CA TYR A 123 -43.74 -6.87 -72.74
C TYR A 123 -45.16 -6.28 -72.78
N ASP A 124 -45.54 -5.60 -73.87
CA ASP A 124 -46.86 -5.01 -74.00
C ASP A 124 -47.88 -6.06 -74.43
N LEU A 125 -48.77 -6.38 -73.51
CA LEU A 125 -50.09 -6.95 -73.79
C LEU A 125 -51.12 -5.83 -73.59
N TRP A 126 -51.90 -5.58 -74.65
CA TRP A 126 -53.22 -4.96 -74.71
C TRP A 126 -53.85 -4.49 -73.39
N THR A 127 -54.23 -3.21 -73.32
CA THR A 127 -55.64 -2.78 -73.09
C THR A 127 -55.84 -1.28 -73.37
N GLY A 128 -56.77 -0.98 -74.29
CA GLY A 128 -57.88 -0.03 -74.05
C GLY A 128 -57.62 1.46 -73.82
N SER A 129 -57.76 2.23 -74.92
CA SER A 129 -58.60 3.44 -75.08
C SER A 129 -58.44 4.64 -74.12
N VAL A 130 -58.11 5.82 -74.68
CA VAL A 130 -59.04 6.96 -74.90
C VAL A 130 -58.24 8.27 -75.14
N ALA A 131 -58.65 8.99 -76.18
CA ALA A 131 -58.55 10.43 -76.43
C ALA A 131 -57.17 11.09 -76.69
N GLY A 132 -57.00 11.49 -77.95
CA GLY A 132 -57.17 12.91 -78.29
C GLY A 132 -55.92 13.70 -78.65
N ASN A 133 -55.88 14.14 -79.91
CA ASN A 133 -55.24 15.37 -80.42
C ASN A 133 -53.69 15.34 -80.45
N THR A 134 -52.93 15.66 -81.51
CA THR A 134 -53.18 16.39 -82.75
C THR A 134 -51.98 16.18 -83.69
N LEU A 135 -52.22 16.18 -85.02
CA LEU A 135 -51.34 16.67 -86.11
C LEU A 135 -49.94 16.02 -86.32
N GLY A 136 -49.50 15.63 -87.52
CA GLY A 136 -50.03 15.82 -88.87
C GLY A 136 -48.97 15.38 -89.92
N ILE A 137 -49.38 15.37 -91.19
CA ILE A 137 -48.55 15.16 -92.42
C ILE A 137 -48.27 13.66 -92.67
N LEU A 138 -48.98 12.94 -93.55
CA LEU A 138 -49.15 13.16 -95.00
C LEU A 138 -50.52 12.66 -95.50
N ASN A 139 -51.28 13.55 -96.14
CA ASN A 139 -52.42 13.21 -97.00
C ASN A 139 -52.22 13.92 -98.33
N GLU A 140 -51.87 13.18 -99.37
CA GLU A 140 -52.07 13.58 -100.77
C GLU A 140 -52.40 12.31 -101.57
N ASN A 141 -53.69 12.01 -101.66
CA ASN A 141 -54.37 11.49 -102.84
C ASN A 141 -55.77 11.05 -102.44
N ILE A 142 -56.77 11.88 -102.73
CA ILE A 142 -58.14 11.54 -103.15
C ILE A 142 -58.85 12.89 -103.36
N HIS A 143 -59.02 13.31 -104.61
CA HIS A 143 -60.11 14.19 -105.04
C HIS A 143 -60.90 13.36 -106.05
N SER A 144 -62.04 12.82 -105.63
CA SER A 144 -63.35 13.47 -105.69
C SER A 144 -64.00 13.25 -107.06
N SER A 145 -64.68 12.10 -107.16
CA SER A 145 -65.73 11.85 -108.15
C SER A 145 -67.07 11.94 -107.42
N LYS A 146 -67.72 13.10 -107.48
CA LYS A 146 -69.19 13.28 -107.46
C LYS A 146 -69.56 14.77 -107.35
N GLY A 147 -70.33 15.27 -108.32
CA GLY A 147 -71.27 16.36 -108.11
C GLY A 147 -71.21 17.51 -109.12
N GLY A 148 -72.31 17.68 -109.86
CA GLY A 148 -72.66 18.84 -110.71
C GLY A 148 -72.38 18.57 -112.19
N PHE A 149 -73.33 18.24 -113.09
CA PHE A 149 -74.75 18.56 -113.18
C PHE A 149 -75.05 20.04 -112.94
N GLU A 150 -74.54 20.90 -113.84
CA GLU A 150 -75.15 22.18 -114.27
C GLU A 150 -74.28 23.03 -115.23
N LEU A 151 -73.14 22.52 -115.73
CA LEU A 151 -72.28 23.27 -116.67
C LEU A 151 -72.21 22.74 -118.12
N GLU A 152 -73.06 21.79 -118.53
CA GLU A 152 -73.01 21.24 -119.89
C GLU A 152 -73.93 21.95 -120.90
N SER A 153 -74.86 22.81 -120.43
CA SER A 153 -75.79 23.55 -121.31
C SER A 153 -75.28 24.93 -121.72
N TYR A 154 -74.46 25.59 -120.89
CA TYR A 154 -73.84 26.88 -121.23
C TYR A 154 -72.57 26.71 -122.08
N GLU A 155 -71.82 25.62 -121.94
CA GLU A 155 -70.70 25.29 -122.84
C GLU A 155 -71.20 24.92 -124.24
N LYS A 156 -72.33 24.21 -124.38
CA LYS A 156 -72.93 23.90 -125.69
C LYS A 156 -73.56 25.12 -126.36
N LEU A 157 -74.10 26.07 -125.59
CA LEU A 157 -74.60 27.34 -126.11
C LEU A 157 -73.46 28.33 -126.43
N SER A 158 -72.41 28.39 -125.60
CA SER A 158 -71.19 29.19 -125.83
C SER A 158 -70.39 28.67 -127.03
N THR A 159 -70.32 27.35 -127.23
CA THR A 159 -69.74 26.75 -128.43
C THR A 159 -70.65 26.92 -129.66
N LEU A 160 -71.98 26.94 -129.51
CA LEU A 160 -72.91 27.31 -130.59
C LEU A 160 -72.80 28.79 -130.97
N ASP A 161 -72.70 29.71 -130.01
CA ASP A 161 -72.49 31.14 -130.24
C ASP A 161 -71.10 31.40 -130.83
N LEU A 162 -70.05 30.69 -130.38
CA LEU A 162 -68.72 30.73 -131.00
C LEU A 162 -68.76 30.17 -132.43
N MET A 163 -69.50 29.09 -132.69
CA MET A 163 -69.66 28.51 -134.03
C MET A 163 -70.56 29.34 -134.95
N TYR A 164 -71.53 30.08 -134.42
CA TYR A 164 -72.39 30.99 -135.20
C TYR A 164 -71.69 32.32 -135.48
N ASN A 165 -70.93 32.85 -134.51
CA ASN A 165 -70.11 34.05 -134.68
C ASN A 165 -68.91 33.80 -135.61
N SER A 166 -68.28 32.63 -135.56
CA SER A 166 -67.25 32.25 -136.54
C SER A 166 -67.84 32.03 -137.93
N ARG A 167 -69.05 31.46 -138.05
CA ARG A 167 -69.73 31.29 -139.34
C ARG A 167 -70.30 32.60 -139.93
N GLN A 168 -70.63 33.61 -139.11
CA GLN A 168 -70.98 34.96 -139.60
C GLN A 168 -69.76 35.83 -139.96
N GLN A 169 -68.58 35.62 -139.33
CA GLN A 169 -67.36 36.35 -139.70
C GLN A 169 -66.70 35.86 -141.00
N ASP A 170 -67.03 34.65 -141.46
CA ASP A 170 -66.49 34.08 -142.71
C ASP A 170 -67.13 34.67 -143.99
N GLU A 171 -68.25 35.40 -143.93
CA GLU A 171 -68.91 35.97 -145.12
C GLU A 171 -68.50 37.40 -145.49
N THR A 172 -67.73 38.11 -144.64
CA THR A 172 -67.32 39.50 -144.95
C THR A 172 -65.93 39.83 -144.45
N LYS A 173 -64.93 39.14 -145.00
CA LYS A 173 -63.54 39.61 -145.19
C LYS A 173 -62.83 38.54 -146.01
N HIS A 174 -62.91 38.64 -147.33
CA HIS A 174 -61.92 38.02 -148.20
C HIS A 174 -60.58 38.69 -147.88
N LEU A 175 -59.89 38.22 -146.82
CA LEU A 175 -58.47 38.48 -146.60
C LEU A 175 -57.77 38.21 -147.93
N SER A 176 -57.04 39.22 -148.40
CA SER A 176 -56.23 39.09 -149.60
C SER A 176 -55.32 37.87 -149.45
N THR A 177 -55.01 37.18 -150.55
CA THR A 177 -54.14 35.98 -150.52
C THR A 177 -52.81 36.26 -149.79
N GLU A 178 -52.36 37.51 -149.84
CA GLU A 178 -51.19 38.04 -149.14
C GLU A 178 -51.36 38.11 -147.61
N GLU A 179 -52.50 38.58 -147.10
CA GLU A 179 -52.77 38.65 -145.66
C GLU A 179 -52.91 37.26 -145.04
N LYS A 180 -53.50 36.29 -145.78
CA LYS A 180 -53.55 34.89 -145.35
C LYS A 180 -52.15 34.28 -145.30
N LEU A 181 -51.32 34.54 -146.31
CA LEU A 181 -49.93 34.07 -146.35
C LEU A 181 -49.13 34.61 -145.16
N LEU A 182 -49.29 35.90 -144.84
CA LEU A 182 -48.58 36.55 -143.72
C LEU A 182 -49.05 36.03 -142.35
N LEU A 183 -50.34 35.72 -142.18
CA LEU A 183 -50.83 35.05 -140.97
C LEU A 183 -50.33 33.61 -140.85
N PHE A 184 -50.22 32.87 -141.96
CA PHE A 184 -49.62 31.53 -141.94
C PHE A 184 -48.13 31.59 -141.60
N GLN A 185 -47.38 32.54 -142.19
CA GLN A 185 -45.98 32.77 -141.86
C GLN A 185 -45.82 33.14 -140.38
N LYS A 186 -46.59 34.11 -139.87
CA LYS A 186 -46.57 34.52 -138.47
C LYS A 186 -46.94 33.38 -137.52
N ARG A 187 -47.91 32.53 -137.89
CA ARG A 187 -48.29 31.34 -137.11
C ARG A 187 -47.20 30.29 -137.09
N ILE A 188 -46.48 30.08 -138.20
CA ILE A 188 -45.33 29.17 -138.27
C ILE A 188 -44.18 29.72 -137.43
N GLU A 189 -43.87 31.02 -137.56
CA GLU A 189 -42.85 31.70 -136.75
C GLU A 189 -43.19 31.67 -135.26
N GLN A 190 -44.46 31.87 -134.87
CA GLN A 190 -44.90 31.73 -133.48
C GLN A 190 -44.74 30.30 -132.97
N LYS A 191 -45.14 29.29 -133.75
CA LYS A 191 -44.94 27.88 -133.37
C LYS A 191 -43.46 27.56 -133.20
N LEU A 192 -42.60 28.01 -134.11
CA LEU A 192 -41.15 27.84 -133.99
C LEU A 192 -40.59 28.58 -132.77
N GLN A 193 -41.07 29.79 -132.48
CA GLN A 193 -40.67 30.54 -131.28
C GLN A 193 -41.13 29.85 -130.00
N ASP A 194 -42.34 29.30 -129.97
CA ASP A 194 -42.88 28.61 -128.80
C ASP A 194 -42.20 27.25 -128.60
N GLU A 195 -41.93 26.50 -129.67
CA GLU A 195 -41.09 25.29 -129.64
C GLU A 195 -39.68 25.61 -129.14
N PHE A 196 -39.06 26.70 -129.62
CA PHE A 196 -37.76 27.14 -129.15
C PHE A 196 -37.79 27.55 -127.67
N LYS A 197 -38.78 28.32 -127.22
CA LYS A 197 -38.96 28.67 -125.80
C LYS A 197 -39.15 27.42 -124.94
N GLN A 198 -39.97 26.48 -125.37
CA GLN A 198 -40.16 25.21 -124.67
C GLN A 198 -38.86 24.43 -124.57
N GLN A 199 -38.06 24.36 -125.64
CA GLN A 199 -36.73 23.72 -125.59
C GLN A 199 -35.78 24.43 -124.63
N VAL A 200 -35.76 25.77 -124.64
CA VAL A 200 -34.95 26.57 -123.71
C VAL A 200 -35.40 26.36 -122.25
N ASP A 201 -36.70 26.32 -121.99
CA ASP A 201 -37.23 26.10 -120.65
C ASP A 201 -37.00 24.66 -120.18
N GLN A 202 -37.12 23.66 -121.07
CA GLN A 202 -36.73 22.28 -120.78
C GLN A 202 -35.23 22.19 -120.44
N PHE A 203 -34.37 22.87 -121.21
CA PHE A 203 -32.93 22.92 -120.92
C PHE A 203 -32.66 23.57 -119.55
N ARG A 204 -33.26 24.74 -119.28
CA ARG A 204 -33.15 25.43 -117.98
C ARG A 204 -33.60 24.56 -116.82
N LEU A 205 -34.76 23.90 -116.93
CA LEU A 205 -35.27 23.01 -115.91
C LEU A 205 -34.34 21.81 -115.67
N ASN A 206 -33.76 21.25 -116.74
CA ASN A 206 -32.80 20.15 -116.61
C ASN A 206 -31.48 20.60 -115.97
N GLU A 207 -30.99 21.78 -116.31
CA GLU A 207 -29.78 22.36 -115.71
C GLU A 207 -30.00 22.68 -114.23
N ILE A 208 -31.15 23.28 -113.87
CA ILE A 208 -31.55 23.51 -112.48
C ILE A 208 -31.63 22.18 -111.72
N LYS A 209 -32.28 21.15 -112.27
CA LYS A 209 -32.35 19.82 -111.64
C LYS A 209 -30.97 19.20 -111.44
N LYS A 210 -30.07 19.35 -112.41
CA LYS A 210 -28.69 18.88 -112.32
C LYS A 210 -27.93 19.58 -111.19
N ILE A 211 -28.02 20.91 -111.11
CA ILE A 211 -27.41 21.69 -110.01
C ILE A 211 -27.95 21.24 -108.66
N HIS A 212 -29.28 21.12 -108.50
CA HIS A 212 -29.88 20.64 -107.25
C HIS A 212 -29.42 19.23 -106.88
N GLN A 213 -29.28 18.35 -107.87
CA GLN A 213 -28.77 17.00 -107.64
C GLN A 213 -27.31 17.02 -107.19
N GLU A 214 -26.45 17.83 -107.83
CA GLU A 214 -25.05 17.99 -107.46
C GLU A 214 -24.88 18.60 -106.06
N GLU A 215 -25.65 19.64 -105.73
CA GLU A 215 -25.67 20.24 -104.39
C GLU A 215 -26.16 19.24 -103.34
N ARG A 216 -27.24 18.49 -103.62
CA ARG A 216 -27.73 17.44 -102.72
C ARG A 216 -26.66 16.39 -102.45
N LEU A 217 -25.91 15.96 -103.47
CA LEU A 217 -24.82 15.00 -103.31
C LEU A 217 -23.67 15.57 -102.49
N LYS A 218 -23.28 16.84 -102.71
CA LYS A 218 -22.25 17.51 -101.90
C LYS A 218 -22.67 17.60 -100.43
N CYS A 219 -23.88 18.10 -100.15
CA CYS A 219 -24.43 18.16 -98.78
C CYS A 219 -24.48 16.76 -98.14
N GLN A 220 -24.87 15.73 -98.91
CA GLN A 220 -24.89 14.36 -98.41
C GLN A 220 -23.48 13.86 -98.06
N MET A 221 -22.47 14.17 -98.87
CA MET A 221 -21.08 13.81 -98.59
C MET A 221 -20.54 14.54 -97.36
N GLU A 222 -20.80 15.85 -97.22
CA GLU A 222 -20.40 16.65 -96.04
C GLU A 222 -21.08 16.17 -94.76
N LEU A 223 -22.38 15.84 -94.82
CA LEU A 223 -23.07 15.24 -93.68
C LEU A 223 -22.48 13.88 -93.30
N GLN A 224 -22.07 13.07 -94.29
CA GLN A 224 -21.41 11.80 -94.03
C GLN A 224 -20.01 11.97 -93.43
N SER A 225 -19.22 12.95 -93.87
CA SER A 225 -17.91 13.23 -93.28
C SER A 225 -18.05 13.74 -91.84
N LEU A 226 -18.94 14.70 -91.60
CA LEU A 226 -19.23 15.22 -90.26
C LEU A 226 -19.73 14.10 -89.32
N LYS A 227 -20.60 13.21 -89.81
CA LYS A 227 -21.06 12.05 -89.02
C LYS A 227 -19.90 11.15 -88.62
N LYS A 228 -18.99 10.82 -89.54
CA LYS A 228 -17.81 9.98 -89.26
C LYS A 228 -16.84 10.67 -88.28
N GLU A 229 -16.59 11.95 -88.44
CA GLU A 229 -15.73 12.72 -87.53
C GLU A 229 -16.31 12.74 -86.12
N LEU A 230 -17.62 12.94 -85.99
CA LEU A 230 -18.33 12.90 -84.72
C LEU A 230 -18.31 11.49 -84.10
N GLU A 231 -18.55 10.44 -84.89
CA GLU A 231 -18.42 9.05 -84.43
C GLU A 231 -17.00 8.76 -83.91
N HIS A 232 -15.97 9.16 -84.65
CA HIS A 232 -14.57 9.00 -84.23
C HIS A 232 -14.25 9.80 -82.95
N ALA A 233 -14.74 11.04 -82.84
CA ALA A 233 -14.55 11.86 -81.64
C ALA A 233 -15.22 11.23 -80.41
N TYR A 234 -16.43 10.68 -80.56
CA TYR A 234 -17.10 9.96 -79.48
C TYR A 234 -16.41 8.65 -79.12
N GLN A 235 -15.95 7.88 -80.11
CA GLN A 235 -15.19 6.64 -79.88
C GLN A 235 -13.90 6.92 -79.12
N SER A 236 -13.09 7.87 -79.60
CA SER A 236 -11.84 8.24 -78.92
C SER A 236 -12.10 8.74 -77.49
N LYS A 237 -13.13 9.58 -77.28
CA LYS A 237 -13.50 10.02 -75.94
C LYS A 237 -13.92 8.84 -75.05
N HIS A 238 -14.71 7.91 -75.58
CA HIS A 238 -15.13 6.71 -74.86
C HIS A 238 -13.92 5.85 -74.47
N GLU A 239 -12.98 5.60 -75.38
CA GLU A 239 -11.75 4.86 -75.12
C GLU A 239 -10.92 5.54 -74.02
N THR A 240 -10.69 6.86 -74.10
CA THR A 240 -9.92 7.57 -73.05
C THR A 240 -10.60 7.55 -71.68
N LEU A 241 -11.94 7.55 -71.62
CA LEU A 241 -12.67 7.44 -70.36
C LEU A 241 -12.64 6.00 -69.83
N SER A 242 -12.82 5.01 -70.69
CA SER A 242 -12.73 3.60 -70.34
C SER A 242 -11.34 3.24 -69.82
N GLU A 243 -10.27 3.73 -70.45
CA GLU A 243 -8.90 3.56 -69.95
C GLU A 243 -8.69 4.21 -68.57
N LYS A 244 -9.25 5.40 -68.35
CA LYS A 244 -9.15 6.08 -67.05
C LYS A 244 -9.90 5.30 -65.97
N GLU A 245 -11.10 4.85 -66.27
CA GLU A 245 -11.90 4.02 -65.37
C GLU A 245 -11.17 2.72 -65.03
N LEU A 246 -10.60 2.04 -66.03
CA LEU A 246 -9.81 0.83 -65.84
C LEU A 246 -8.59 1.09 -64.95
N ARG A 247 -7.82 2.15 -65.21
CA ARG A 247 -6.65 2.51 -64.39
C ARG A 247 -7.01 2.81 -62.95
N ILE A 248 -8.13 3.47 -62.69
CA ILE A 248 -8.61 3.74 -61.34
C ILE A 248 -9.06 2.44 -60.66
N SER A 249 -9.80 1.59 -61.38
CA SER A 249 -10.23 0.27 -60.88
C SER A 249 -9.03 -0.61 -60.50
N ASP A 250 -7.99 -0.64 -61.33
CA ASP A 250 -6.81 -1.47 -61.08
C ASP A 250 -5.97 -0.94 -59.91
N ARG A 251 -5.83 0.38 -59.76
CA ARG A 251 -5.20 0.97 -58.56
C ARG A 251 -5.97 0.62 -57.30
N TYR A 252 -7.29 0.78 -57.32
CA TYR A 252 -8.13 0.44 -56.17
C TYR A 252 -8.02 -1.04 -55.80
N LYS A 253 -8.02 -1.95 -56.79
CA LYS A 253 -7.79 -3.39 -56.55
C LYS A 253 -6.40 -3.65 -55.95
N ALA A 254 -5.36 -2.99 -56.46
CA ALA A 254 -4.00 -3.16 -55.95
C ALA A 254 -3.85 -2.65 -54.50
N GLU A 255 -4.49 -1.53 -54.16
CA GLU A 255 -4.55 -1.01 -52.79
C GLU A 255 -5.29 -1.98 -51.86
N LEU A 256 -6.46 -2.47 -52.28
CA LEU A 256 -7.24 -3.45 -51.53
C LEU A 256 -6.44 -4.76 -51.27
N GLU A 257 -5.72 -5.26 -52.27
CA GLU A 257 -4.84 -6.44 -52.11
C GLU A 257 -3.58 -6.14 -51.30
N GLY A 258 -3.12 -4.89 -51.25
CA GLY A 258 -2.11 -4.41 -50.31
C GLY A 258 -2.60 -4.49 -48.86
N GLU A 259 -3.74 -3.85 -48.58
CA GLU A 259 -4.36 -3.83 -47.26
C GLU A 259 -4.68 -5.24 -46.74
N LYS A 260 -5.20 -6.13 -47.59
CA LYS A 260 -5.43 -7.54 -47.23
C LYS A 260 -4.15 -8.25 -46.81
N ARG A 261 -3.03 -8.01 -47.51
CA ARG A 261 -1.73 -8.59 -47.16
C ARG A 261 -1.23 -8.03 -45.84
N ASP A 262 -1.34 -6.72 -45.62
CA ASP A 262 -0.91 -6.08 -44.37
C ASP A 262 -1.73 -6.58 -43.17
N LEU A 263 -3.05 -6.68 -43.32
CA LEU A 263 -3.93 -7.27 -42.29
C LEU A 263 -3.58 -8.74 -42.02
N TYR A 264 -3.26 -9.52 -43.06
CA TYR A 264 -2.82 -10.89 -42.89
C TYR A 264 -1.51 -10.99 -42.11
N VAL A 265 -0.53 -10.14 -42.42
CA VAL A 265 0.75 -10.08 -41.71
C VAL A 265 0.53 -9.68 -40.26
N GLN A 266 -0.24 -8.62 -39.98
CA GLN A 266 -0.57 -8.21 -38.62
C GLN A 266 -1.28 -9.31 -37.84
N ARG A 267 -2.24 -10.01 -38.45
CA ARG A 267 -2.88 -11.17 -37.83
C ARG A 267 -1.86 -12.25 -37.49
N GLN A 268 -0.91 -12.52 -38.39
CA GLN A 268 0.11 -13.53 -38.18
C GLN A 268 1.06 -13.15 -37.04
N THR A 269 1.49 -11.88 -36.96
CA THR A 269 2.32 -11.40 -35.85
C THR A 269 1.60 -11.52 -34.51
N PHE A 270 0.32 -11.14 -34.43
CA PHE A 270 -0.46 -11.33 -33.21
C PHE A 270 -0.63 -12.80 -32.82
N LEU A 271 -0.78 -13.71 -33.80
CA LEU A 271 -0.85 -15.15 -33.51
C LEU A 271 0.46 -15.67 -32.94
N ASP A 272 1.61 -15.19 -33.42
CA ASP A 272 2.91 -15.62 -32.93
C ASP A 272 3.24 -15.00 -31.55
N GLU A 273 2.88 -13.74 -31.32
CA GLU A 273 2.90 -13.11 -29.99
C GLU A 273 2.02 -13.88 -29.00
N LEU A 274 0.81 -14.26 -29.38
CA LEU A 274 -0.11 -15.03 -28.54
C LEU A 274 0.45 -16.42 -28.20
N LYS A 275 1.10 -17.10 -29.14
CA LYS A 275 1.80 -18.38 -28.86
C LYS A 275 2.95 -18.17 -27.90
N SER A 276 3.76 -17.12 -28.08
CA SER A 276 4.86 -16.78 -27.19
C SER A 276 4.36 -16.47 -25.77
N MET A 277 3.27 -15.71 -25.65
CA MET A 277 2.65 -15.40 -24.37
C MET A 277 2.12 -16.66 -23.67
N LYS A 278 1.48 -17.57 -24.41
CA LYS A 278 1.04 -18.86 -23.85
C LYS A 278 2.21 -19.71 -23.38
N LEU A 279 3.30 -19.79 -24.15
CA LEU A 279 4.50 -20.52 -23.72
C LEU A 279 5.03 -19.95 -22.40
N ARG A 280 5.19 -18.63 -22.33
CA ARG A 280 5.64 -17.92 -21.14
C ARG A 280 4.71 -18.14 -19.95
N GLU A 281 3.39 -18.14 -20.16
CA GLU A 281 2.41 -18.46 -19.12
C GLU A 281 2.59 -19.89 -18.57
N THR A 282 2.81 -20.88 -19.45
CA THR A 282 3.06 -22.26 -18.99
C THR A 282 4.40 -22.40 -18.25
N GLU A 283 5.43 -21.64 -18.63
CA GLU A 283 6.70 -21.59 -17.90
C GLU A 283 6.50 -20.98 -16.50
N PHE A 284 5.81 -19.84 -16.41
CA PHE A 284 5.47 -19.24 -15.13
C PHE A 284 4.65 -20.18 -14.24
N GLN A 285 3.68 -20.91 -14.79
CA GLN A 285 2.92 -21.92 -14.03
C GLN A 285 3.82 -23.02 -13.48
N ARG A 286 4.73 -23.58 -14.29
CA ARG A 286 5.70 -24.59 -13.83
C ARG A 286 6.62 -24.04 -12.74
N ASP A 287 7.11 -22.82 -12.90
CA ASP A 287 7.97 -22.17 -11.91
C ASP A 287 7.24 -21.92 -10.59
N LEU A 288 5.97 -21.50 -10.65
CA LEU A 288 5.12 -21.34 -9.48
C LEU A 288 4.92 -22.68 -8.76
N GLU A 289 4.57 -23.75 -9.50
CA GLU A 289 4.43 -25.10 -8.91
C GLU A 289 5.74 -25.57 -8.26
N LEU A 290 6.89 -25.30 -8.87
CA LEU A 290 8.20 -25.66 -8.30
C LEU A 290 8.48 -24.87 -7.02
N ARG A 291 8.18 -23.56 -6.99
CA ARG A 291 8.33 -22.74 -5.79
C ARG A 291 7.40 -23.18 -4.68
N GLU A 292 6.14 -23.48 -4.98
CA GLU A 292 5.19 -24.01 -4.00
C GLU A 292 5.70 -25.33 -3.41
N ARG A 293 6.17 -26.26 -4.25
CA ARG A 293 6.79 -27.51 -3.77
C ARG A 293 8.01 -27.23 -2.88
N ALA A 294 8.90 -26.31 -3.25
CA ALA A 294 10.05 -25.94 -2.44
C ALA A 294 9.63 -25.38 -1.06
N ILE A 295 8.62 -24.51 -1.01
CA ILE A 295 8.08 -23.97 0.24
C ILE A 295 7.50 -25.10 1.11
N THR A 296 6.74 -26.04 0.53
CA THR A 296 6.19 -27.17 1.29
C THR A 296 7.27 -28.06 1.88
N LEU A 297 8.33 -28.35 1.11
CA LEU A 297 9.46 -29.15 1.59
C LEU A 297 10.21 -28.46 2.72
N GLU A 298 10.42 -27.14 2.64
CA GLU A 298 11.08 -26.38 3.70
C GLU A 298 10.20 -26.29 4.95
N ALA A 299 8.90 -26.09 4.80
CA ALA A 299 7.96 -26.13 5.91
C ALA A 299 7.98 -27.50 6.62
N ASP A 300 8.05 -28.60 5.87
CA ASP A 300 8.15 -29.95 6.43
C ASP A 300 9.51 -30.20 7.09
N ARG A 301 10.61 -29.64 6.55
CA ARG A 301 11.93 -29.66 7.18
C ARG A 301 11.89 -28.94 8.53
N ILE A 302 11.32 -27.75 8.60
CA ILE A 302 11.18 -26.97 9.84
C ILE A 302 10.35 -27.76 10.86
N LYS A 303 9.20 -28.32 10.48
CA LYS A 303 8.37 -29.14 11.38
C LYS A 303 9.14 -30.34 11.96
N ARG A 304 10.00 -31.00 11.18
CA ARG A 304 10.84 -32.10 11.69
C ARG A 304 11.84 -31.59 12.72
N LEU A 305 12.50 -30.47 12.45
CA LEU A 305 13.44 -29.85 13.39
C LEU A 305 12.72 -29.42 14.68
N GLU A 306 11.55 -28.81 14.58
CA GLU A 306 10.73 -28.44 15.73
C GLU A 306 10.33 -29.67 16.57
N ALA A 307 9.92 -30.76 15.93
CA ALA A 307 9.60 -32.00 16.62
C ALA A 307 10.80 -32.60 17.37
N ASP A 308 11.99 -32.58 16.77
CA ASP A 308 13.20 -33.08 17.40
C ASP A 308 13.70 -32.17 18.53
N MET A 309 13.57 -30.84 18.37
CA MET A 309 13.82 -29.88 19.45
C MET A 309 12.85 -30.08 20.60
N SER A 310 11.56 -30.29 20.33
CA SER A 310 10.53 -30.57 21.34
C SER A 310 10.84 -31.85 22.13
N LYS A 311 11.32 -32.91 21.46
CA LYS A 311 11.80 -34.13 22.14
C LYS A 311 13.00 -33.84 23.03
N ARG A 312 14.02 -33.12 22.54
CA ARG A 312 15.20 -32.74 23.34
C ARG A 312 14.82 -31.92 24.56
N GLU A 313 13.92 -30.95 24.41
CA GLU A 313 13.38 -30.16 25.52
C GLU A 313 12.68 -31.04 26.55
N SER A 314 11.87 -32.02 26.12
CA SER A 314 11.23 -32.96 27.05
C SER A 314 12.24 -33.80 27.84
N ILE A 315 13.32 -34.25 27.18
CA ILE A 315 14.38 -35.02 27.81
C ILE A 315 15.11 -34.15 28.83
N LEU A 316 15.48 -32.93 28.46
CA LEU A 316 16.14 -31.98 29.35
C LEU A 316 15.29 -31.66 30.58
N LYS A 317 14.00 -31.37 30.39
CA LYS A 317 13.05 -31.16 31.50
C LYS A 317 13.00 -32.36 32.43
N ASN A 318 12.93 -33.58 31.88
CA ASN A 318 12.93 -34.79 32.70
C ASN A 318 14.25 -34.97 33.47
N THR A 319 15.39 -34.66 32.86
CA THR A 319 16.69 -34.72 33.54
C THR A 319 16.87 -33.63 34.59
N GLU A 320 16.35 -32.42 34.36
CA GLU A 320 16.33 -31.31 35.32
C GLU A 320 15.51 -31.70 36.55
N ILE A 321 14.29 -32.20 36.34
CA ILE A 321 13.43 -32.73 37.42
C ILE A 321 14.16 -33.83 38.20
N PHE A 322 14.87 -34.73 37.52
CA PHE A 322 15.63 -35.79 38.16
C PHE A 322 16.80 -35.26 39.00
N ILE A 323 17.56 -34.28 38.50
CA ILE A 323 18.65 -33.63 39.23
C ILE A 323 18.10 -32.89 40.45
N ASP A 324 17.01 -32.14 40.30
CA ASP A 324 16.35 -31.44 41.40
C ASP A 324 15.92 -32.41 42.50
N GLN A 325 15.31 -33.53 42.13
CA GLN A 325 14.96 -34.58 43.08
C GLN A 325 16.20 -35.14 43.82
N GLN A 326 17.31 -35.36 43.12
CA GLN A 326 18.55 -35.78 43.76
C GLN A 326 19.11 -34.72 44.72
N VAL A 327 19.11 -33.44 44.32
CA VAL A 327 19.57 -32.34 45.15
C VAL A 327 18.71 -32.23 46.40
N GLN A 328 17.38 -32.25 46.26
CA GLN A 328 16.45 -32.24 47.38
C GLN A 328 16.67 -33.43 48.33
N THR A 329 16.92 -34.62 47.78
CA THR A 329 17.22 -35.82 48.57
C THR A 329 18.54 -35.69 49.34
N LYS A 330 19.59 -35.12 48.73
CA LYS A 330 20.87 -34.88 49.42
C LYS A 330 20.74 -33.78 50.48
N LEU A 331 19.99 -32.71 50.19
CA LEU A 331 19.73 -31.63 51.12
C LEU A 331 18.94 -32.12 52.34
N SER A 332 17.93 -32.97 52.16
CA SER A 332 17.17 -33.53 53.28
C SER A 332 18.02 -34.45 54.15
N LYS A 333 18.90 -35.27 53.55
CA LYS A 333 19.87 -36.09 54.29
C LYS A 333 20.85 -35.25 55.12
N LEU A 334 21.48 -34.25 54.51
CA LEU A 334 22.41 -33.36 55.22
C LEU A 334 21.72 -32.57 56.34
N ARG A 335 20.49 -32.09 56.11
CA ARG A 335 19.68 -31.45 57.16
C ARG A 335 19.44 -32.40 58.33
N PHE A 336 19.05 -33.63 58.05
CA PHE A 336 18.83 -34.65 59.08
C PHE A 336 20.12 -34.97 59.85
N GLU A 337 21.26 -35.12 59.16
CA GLU A 337 22.57 -35.37 59.80
C GLU A 337 22.97 -34.22 60.73
N ILE A 338 22.79 -32.96 60.31
CA ILE A 338 23.07 -31.79 61.15
C ILE A 338 22.12 -31.76 62.36
N GLU A 339 20.82 -31.98 62.16
CA GLU A 339 19.85 -32.04 63.26
C GLU A 339 20.19 -33.15 64.27
N GLN A 340 20.62 -34.32 63.78
CA GLN A 340 21.06 -35.42 64.61
C GLN A 340 22.31 -35.04 65.42
N GLN A 341 23.32 -34.46 64.79
CA GLN A 341 24.54 -33.99 65.47
C GLN A 341 24.24 -32.94 66.53
N LEU A 342 23.35 -31.99 66.23
CA LEU A 342 22.89 -30.99 67.19
C LEU A 342 22.14 -31.64 68.36
N MET A 343 21.30 -32.65 68.11
CA MET A 343 20.64 -33.41 69.18
C MET A 343 21.63 -34.16 70.06
N GLU A 344 22.63 -34.82 69.48
CA GLU A 344 23.67 -35.54 70.24
C GLU A 344 24.54 -34.59 71.07
N ARG A 345 24.92 -33.45 70.50
CA ARG A 345 25.66 -32.40 71.21
C ARG A 345 24.82 -31.79 72.34
N ASN A 346 23.53 -31.53 72.13
CA ASN A 346 22.63 -31.04 73.18
C ASN A 346 22.46 -32.05 74.32
N LYS A 347 22.28 -33.35 74.02
CA LYS A 347 22.25 -34.40 75.04
C LYS A 347 23.54 -34.44 75.85
N SER A 348 24.69 -34.33 75.17
CA SER A 348 26.00 -34.31 75.82
C SER A 348 26.19 -33.09 76.73
N LEU A 349 25.79 -31.90 76.24
CA LEU A 349 25.81 -30.65 77.01
C LEU A 349 24.89 -30.74 78.23
N GLN A 350 23.70 -31.33 78.10
CA GLN A 350 22.77 -31.52 79.21
C GLN A 350 23.38 -32.43 80.30
N ILE A 351 24.05 -33.51 79.90
CA ILE A 351 24.75 -34.39 80.84
C ILE A 351 25.87 -33.64 81.57
N LEU A 352 26.66 -32.83 80.84
CA LEU A 352 27.72 -32.01 81.45
C LEU A 352 27.17 -30.93 82.37
N GLU A 353 26.05 -30.31 82.01
CA GLU A 353 25.38 -29.31 82.84
C GLU A 353 24.92 -29.92 84.16
N ILE A 354 24.30 -31.11 84.13
CA ILE A 354 23.90 -31.83 85.35
C ILE A 354 25.12 -32.16 86.21
N LYS A 355 26.20 -32.70 85.62
CA LYS A 355 27.44 -33.00 86.36
C LYS A 355 28.06 -31.75 87.00
N ASN A 356 28.12 -30.64 86.25
CA ASN A 356 28.65 -29.38 86.76
C ASN A 356 27.76 -28.80 87.89
N GLN A 357 26.44 -28.95 87.79
CA GLN A 357 25.51 -28.60 88.87
C GLN A 357 25.75 -29.46 90.12
N GLU A 358 25.97 -30.77 89.97
CA GLU A 358 26.30 -31.68 91.07
C GLU A 358 27.64 -31.33 91.72
N GLU A 359 28.69 -31.09 90.93
CA GLU A 359 30.00 -30.64 91.45
C GLU A 359 29.91 -29.28 92.15
N SER A 360 29.17 -28.33 91.59
CA SER A 360 28.93 -27.04 92.23
C SER A 360 28.20 -27.20 93.58
N LYS A 361 27.26 -28.15 93.70
CA LYS A 361 26.61 -28.46 94.98
C LYS A 361 27.62 -29.08 95.97
N ARG A 362 28.41 -30.07 95.54
CA ARG A 362 29.45 -30.69 96.39
C ARG A 362 30.48 -29.68 96.89
N LEU A 363 30.98 -28.80 96.01
CA LEU A 363 31.92 -27.75 96.39
C LEU A 363 31.30 -26.74 97.37
N ALA A 364 29.99 -26.46 97.26
CA ALA A 364 29.29 -25.61 98.22
C ALA A 364 29.18 -26.27 99.61
N GLU A 365 28.91 -27.58 99.64
CA GLU A 365 28.92 -28.38 100.88
C GLU A 365 30.31 -28.42 101.52
N GLU A 366 31.37 -28.68 100.74
CA GLU A 366 32.76 -28.65 101.23
C GLU A 366 33.17 -27.27 101.75
N ARG A 367 32.75 -26.19 101.08
CA ARG A 367 32.96 -24.81 101.56
C ARG A 367 32.29 -24.58 102.90
N LEU A 368 31.06 -25.05 103.10
CA LEU A 368 30.34 -24.93 104.37
C LEU A 368 31.08 -25.67 105.49
N ILE A 369 31.57 -26.88 105.23
CA ILE A 369 32.37 -27.66 106.19
C ILE A 369 33.69 -26.92 106.52
N CYS A 370 34.38 -26.40 105.51
CA CYS A 370 35.59 -25.60 105.72
C CYS A 370 35.30 -24.35 106.55
N GLU A 371 34.21 -23.65 106.30
CA GLU A 371 33.79 -22.49 107.11
C GLU A 371 33.49 -22.88 108.56
N GLN A 372 32.78 -23.98 108.79
CA GLN A 372 32.51 -24.53 110.12
C GLN A 372 33.81 -24.86 110.86
N SER A 373 34.72 -25.61 110.23
CA SER A 373 36.03 -25.94 110.81
C SER A 373 36.89 -24.70 111.11
N LYS A 374 36.80 -23.67 110.24
CA LYS A 374 37.46 -22.38 110.47
C LYS A 374 36.86 -21.66 111.68
N MET A 375 35.53 -21.67 111.85
CA MET A 375 34.88 -21.12 113.04
C MET A 375 35.33 -21.85 114.31
N GLU A 376 35.34 -23.19 114.30
CA GLU A 376 35.84 -24.01 115.40
C GLU A 376 37.30 -23.70 115.74
N LEU A 377 38.19 -23.63 114.74
CA LEU A 377 39.59 -23.25 114.95
C LEU A 377 39.73 -21.84 115.54
N THR A 378 38.92 -20.86 115.09
CA THR A 378 38.95 -19.52 115.70
C THR A 378 38.46 -19.53 117.14
N GLN A 379 37.50 -20.39 117.49
CA GLN A 379 37.02 -20.58 118.86
C GLN A 379 38.09 -21.24 119.73
N CYS A 380 38.70 -22.34 119.27
CA CYS A 380 39.84 -22.98 119.93
C CYS A 380 41.00 -22.00 120.11
N ARG A 381 41.31 -21.18 119.11
CA ARG A 381 42.36 -20.14 119.21
C ARG A 381 42.02 -19.07 120.25
N LYS A 382 40.75 -18.66 120.38
CA LYS A 382 40.29 -17.76 121.46
C LYS A 382 40.44 -18.42 122.83
N GLN A 383 40.06 -19.68 122.97
CA GLN A 383 40.23 -20.45 124.22
C GLN A 383 41.72 -20.59 124.58
N LEU A 384 42.58 -20.91 123.61
CA LEU A 384 44.02 -21.01 123.81
C LEU A 384 44.60 -19.68 124.28
N SER A 385 44.20 -18.56 123.66
CA SER A 385 44.59 -17.21 124.12
C SER A 385 44.08 -16.88 125.54
N GLN A 386 42.90 -17.35 125.93
CA GLN A 386 42.41 -17.22 127.30
C GLN A 386 43.27 -18.02 128.27
N VAL A 387 43.59 -19.28 127.94
CA VAL A 387 44.48 -20.13 128.74
C VAL A 387 45.89 -19.54 128.82
N ASP A 388 46.44 -19.01 127.74
CA ASP A 388 47.71 -18.30 127.77
C ASP A 388 47.64 -17.11 128.73
N SER A 389 46.55 -16.33 128.72
CA SER A 389 46.36 -15.22 129.65
C SER A 389 46.26 -15.66 131.11
N THR A 390 45.65 -16.82 131.41
CA THR A 390 45.60 -17.37 132.77
C THR A 390 46.95 -17.95 133.18
N ILE A 391 47.70 -18.59 132.28
CA ILE A 391 49.08 -19.00 132.51
C ILE A 391 49.94 -17.77 132.83
N TYR A 392 49.84 -16.68 132.07
CA TYR A 392 50.56 -15.43 132.35
C TYR A 392 50.21 -14.87 133.74
N LYS A 393 48.93 -14.88 134.14
CA LYS A 393 48.51 -14.48 135.49
C LYS A 393 49.09 -15.39 136.57
N LEU A 394 48.93 -16.71 136.43
CA LEU A 394 49.46 -17.69 137.39
C LEU A 394 50.98 -17.63 137.50
N GLN A 395 51.71 -17.40 136.40
CA GLN A 395 53.15 -17.18 136.42
C GLN A 395 53.53 -15.93 137.21
N SER A 396 52.77 -14.84 137.07
CA SER A 396 52.98 -13.61 137.85
C SER A 396 52.71 -13.82 139.34
N GLU A 397 51.63 -14.54 139.70
CA GLU A 397 51.31 -14.91 141.07
C GLU A 397 52.38 -15.84 141.67
N LEU A 398 52.83 -16.85 140.91
CA LEU A 398 53.94 -17.72 141.30
C LEU A 398 55.21 -16.92 141.59
N LYS A 399 55.51 -15.89 140.78
CA LYS A 399 56.67 -15.02 140.98
C LYS A 399 56.53 -14.20 142.28
N ILE A 400 55.33 -13.71 142.58
CA ILE A 400 55.04 -13.02 143.84
C ILE A 400 55.20 -13.97 145.03
N SER A 401 54.56 -15.15 145.02
CA SER A 401 54.68 -16.14 146.09
C SER A 401 56.10 -16.68 146.26
N ARG A 402 56.91 -16.70 145.19
CA ARG A 402 58.33 -17.05 145.27
C ARG A 402 59.14 -15.98 146.01
N ASN A 403 58.86 -14.70 145.75
CA ASN A 403 59.47 -13.58 146.48
C ASN A 403 59.03 -13.55 147.95
N GLU A 404 57.77 -13.86 148.24
CA GLU A 404 57.28 -13.99 149.62
C GLU A 404 58.00 -15.14 150.36
N ASN A 405 58.19 -16.29 149.71
CA ASN A 405 58.96 -17.40 150.27
C ASN A 405 60.44 -17.05 150.52
N GLU A 406 61.06 -16.27 149.63
CA GLU A 406 62.42 -15.74 149.85
C GLU A 406 62.47 -14.85 151.10
N ILE A 407 61.53 -13.92 151.24
CA ILE A 407 61.43 -13.04 152.43
C ILE A 407 61.23 -13.87 153.70
N LEU A 408 60.40 -14.92 153.66
CA LEU A 408 60.18 -15.81 154.80
C LEU A 408 61.44 -16.63 155.16
N LYS A 409 62.21 -17.08 154.16
CA LYS A 409 63.52 -17.72 154.38
C LYS A 409 64.54 -16.76 155.00
N GLU A 410 64.55 -15.50 154.55
CA GLU A 410 65.41 -14.45 155.11
C GLU A 410 65.09 -14.20 156.59
N LYS A 411 63.79 -14.13 156.94
CA LYS A 411 63.31 -14.00 158.32
C LYS A 411 63.67 -15.19 159.20
N ALA A 412 63.64 -16.41 158.66
CA ALA A 412 64.04 -17.61 159.38
C ALA A 412 65.55 -17.69 159.67
N LYS A 413 66.39 -17.03 158.87
CA LYS A 413 67.83 -16.91 159.16
C LYS A 413 68.13 -15.95 160.31
N GLN A 414 67.30 -14.93 160.53
CA GLN A 414 67.51 -13.94 161.59
C GLN A 414 67.17 -14.45 163.00
N SER A 415 66.47 -15.58 163.16
CA SER A 415 66.08 -16.13 164.47
C SER A 415 67.14 -17.04 165.13
N VAL A 416 68.29 -17.27 164.48
CA VAL A 416 69.35 -18.18 164.97
C VAL A 416 70.40 -17.47 165.86
N ASP A 417 70.48 -16.14 165.84
CA ASP A 417 71.51 -15.38 166.59
C ASP A 417 71.18 -15.12 168.08
N TYR A 418 69.99 -15.50 168.57
CA TYR A 418 69.60 -15.28 169.98
C TYR A 418 70.15 -16.35 170.94
N PHE A 419 70.65 -17.48 170.44
CA PHE A 419 71.20 -18.56 171.27
C PHE A 419 72.66 -18.30 171.70
N SER A 420 73.42 -17.54 170.91
CA SER A 420 74.86 -17.28 171.15
C SER A 420 75.13 -16.16 172.19
N ILE A 421 74.12 -15.38 172.58
CA ILE A 421 74.26 -14.22 173.50
C ILE A 421 74.03 -14.59 174.98
N ARG A 422 73.53 -15.81 175.26
CA ARG A 422 73.21 -16.26 176.63
C ARG A 422 74.39 -16.91 177.36
N GLU A 423 75.40 -17.38 176.62
CA GLU A 423 76.54 -18.14 177.15
C GLU A 423 77.76 -17.25 177.52
N GLU A 424 77.81 -16.02 177.00
CA GLU A 424 78.93 -15.08 177.22
C GLU A 424 78.74 -14.14 178.43
N ASN A 425 77.52 -14.04 179.00
CA ASN A 425 77.18 -13.13 180.10
C ASN A 425 77.49 -13.66 181.53
N ALA A 426 78.08 -14.85 181.67
CA ALA A 426 78.35 -15.47 182.97
C ALA A 426 79.77 -15.22 183.54
N ILE A 427 80.73 -14.70 182.74
CA ILE A 427 82.16 -14.61 183.16
C ILE A 427 82.71 -13.16 183.19
N LEU A 428 81.95 -12.15 182.75
CA LEU A 428 82.33 -10.72 182.87
C LEU A 428 81.58 -9.99 184.01
N LYS A 429 81.62 -10.53 185.24
CA LYS A 429 80.94 -9.99 186.43
C LYS A 429 81.81 -9.13 187.37
N SER A 430 83.04 -8.72 187.02
CA SER A 430 84.02 -8.42 188.09
C SER A 430 84.92 -7.18 187.99
N GLN A 431 85.02 -6.40 186.91
CA GLN A 431 85.98 -5.26 186.93
C GLN A 431 85.45 -4.03 186.18
N MET A 432 85.17 -3.01 187.00
CA MET A 432 84.65 -1.69 186.70
C MET A 432 85.60 -0.81 185.88
N GLY A 433 84.98 0.16 185.20
CA GLY A 433 85.53 1.51 185.09
C GLY A 433 86.36 1.74 183.85
N ASN A 434 85.74 2.38 182.85
CA ASN A 434 86.19 3.69 182.35
C ASN A 434 85.62 3.94 180.97
N THR A 435 85.01 5.12 180.84
CA THR A 435 84.93 5.93 179.61
C THR A 435 84.15 5.35 178.44
N THR A 436 83.49 6.09 177.57
CA THR A 436 83.06 7.48 177.47
C THR A 436 82.29 7.50 176.15
N ASN A 437 81.04 7.97 176.19
CA ASN A 437 80.33 8.73 175.16
C ASN A 437 80.28 8.32 173.66
N ARG A 438 79.12 8.72 173.10
CA ARG A 438 78.84 9.15 171.70
C ARG A 438 78.70 8.04 170.66
N SER A 439 77.81 8.13 169.66
CA SER A 439 76.82 9.11 169.19
C SER A 439 76.02 8.38 168.09
N GLN A 440 74.69 8.35 168.05
CA GLN A 440 73.75 9.41 167.61
C GLN A 440 74.10 10.14 166.31
N LYS A 441 73.05 10.31 165.47
CA LYS A 441 72.83 11.28 164.35
C LYS A 441 73.19 10.76 162.95
N SER A 442 72.47 11.09 161.87
CA SER A 442 71.37 12.04 161.70
C SER A 442 70.70 11.86 160.32
N HIS A 443 69.41 12.24 160.30
CA HIS A 443 68.67 13.01 159.28
C HIS A 443 68.35 12.40 157.91
N ARG A 444 67.10 12.42 157.40
CA ARG A 444 66.05 13.47 157.18
C ARG A 444 66.18 14.19 155.83
N HIS A 445 65.01 14.36 155.19
CA HIS A 445 64.63 15.26 154.07
C HIS A 445 64.86 14.70 152.64
N ARG A 446 64.03 14.98 151.61
CA ARG A 446 62.94 15.96 151.38
C ARG A 446 62.18 15.60 150.07
N TYR A 447 60.85 15.83 150.04
CA TYR A 447 59.97 16.43 149.00
C TYR A 447 60.14 16.05 147.51
N ASN A 448 59.13 15.48 146.85
CA ASN A 448 57.97 16.10 146.16
C ASN A 448 58.35 16.94 144.91
N ASN A 449 57.83 16.61 143.72
CA ASN A 449 56.53 17.11 143.23
C ASN A 449 56.27 16.70 141.77
N ASP A 450 54.97 16.56 141.48
CA ASP A 450 54.33 16.34 140.19
C ASP A 450 54.51 17.48 139.18
N SER A 451 54.35 17.13 137.90
CA SER A 451 53.60 17.86 136.85
C SER A 451 54.00 17.30 135.48
N SER A 452 53.18 17.23 134.44
CA SER A 452 51.73 17.34 134.20
C SER A 452 51.54 17.11 132.68
N ASN A 453 50.37 16.60 132.31
CA ASN A 453 49.55 16.87 131.13
C ASN A 453 50.09 16.91 129.67
N ASP A 454 49.33 16.16 128.86
CA ASP A 454 48.59 16.57 127.64
C ASP A 454 49.23 16.65 126.24
N GLU A 455 48.58 15.84 125.38
CA GLU A 455 47.94 16.16 124.10
C GLU A 455 48.73 16.38 122.79
N ARG A 456 48.16 15.70 121.77
CA ARG A 456 47.91 16.14 120.36
C ARG A 456 49.11 16.14 119.39
N SER A 457 49.15 15.29 118.36
CA SER A 457 48.30 15.16 117.14
C SER A 457 49.05 15.70 115.91
N ILE A 458 48.93 15.03 114.75
CA ILE A 458 49.08 15.44 113.33
C ILE A 458 49.39 14.14 112.54
N SER A 459 48.40 13.43 111.96
CA SER A 459 47.90 13.52 110.57
C SER A 459 48.54 12.48 109.62
N PRO A 460 47.94 12.06 108.48
CA PRO A 460 46.56 12.23 108.02
C PRO A 460 45.87 10.92 107.52
N THR A 461 44.54 11.02 107.43
CA THR A 461 43.54 10.22 106.66
C THR A 461 43.79 10.25 105.13
N PRO A 462 43.18 9.41 104.23
CA PRO A 462 41.72 9.12 104.06
C PRO A 462 41.36 7.65 103.75
N ARG A 463 40.15 7.12 103.99
CA ARG A 463 38.77 7.37 103.49
C ARG A 463 38.53 7.10 101.98
N LYS A 464 37.73 6.04 101.77
CA LYS A 464 36.55 5.89 100.90
C LYS A 464 36.71 5.67 99.37
N SER A 465 35.89 4.70 98.95
CA SER A 465 35.02 4.63 97.77
C SER A 465 35.60 4.38 96.38
N ASP A 466 35.08 3.29 95.82
CA ASP A 466 34.60 3.07 94.46
C ASP A 466 35.59 2.87 93.30
N SER A 467 35.25 1.80 92.56
CA SER A 467 35.36 1.67 91.10
C SER A 467 36.69 1.21 90.50
N ARG A 468 36.64 -0.07 90.06
CA ARG A 468 37.19 -0.63 88.82
C ARG A 468 38.68 -1.03 88.74
N ILE A 469 38.87 -2.04 87.88
CA ILE A 469 40.06 -2.44 87.09
C ILE A 469 41.03 -3.41 87.82
N LEU A 470 40.93 -4.74 87.61
CA LEU A 470 41.68 -5.51 86.58
C LEU A 470 43.20 -5.23 86.59
N SER A 471 44.02 -6.06 87.25
CA SER A 471 45.36 -6.40 86.74
C SER A 471 46.18 -7.29 87.71
N ASP A 472 46.01 -8.60 87.58
CA ASP A 472 47.14 -9.55 87.63
C ASP A 472 47.08 -10.52 86.43
N GLN A 473 46.59 -9.99 85.31
CA GLN A 473 46.67 -10.58 83.96
C GLN A 473 47.40 -9.64 82.98
N LEU A 474 48.28 -8.77 83.47
CA LEU A 474 49.04 -7.81 82.65
C LEU A 474 50.45 -8.29 82.27
N LYS A 475 50.54 -9.52 81.73
CA LYS A 475 51.60 -9.89 80.77
C LYS A 475 51.08 -10.64 79.53
N ASN A 476 49.78 -10.94 79.45
CA ASN A 476 49.21 -11.74 78.36
C ASN A 476 48.18 -11.00 77.48
N VAL A 477 47.89 -9.72 77.72
CA VAL A 477 46.96 -8.95 76.87
C VAL A 477 47.68 -8.07 75.85
N PHE A 478 48.89 -7.57 76.17
CA PHE A 478 49.69 -6.83 75.18
C PHE A 478 50.34 -7.72 74.12
N SER A 479 50.52 -9.02 74.37
CA SER A 479 51.03 -9.98 73.40
C SER A 479 49.95 -10.47 72.44
N SER A 480 48.73 -10.74 72.90
CA SER A 480 47.65 -11.18 72.00
C SER A 480 47.15 -10.08 71.07
N GLN A 481 47.06 -8.82 71.54
CA GLN A 481 46.59 -7.71 70.70
C GLN A 481 47.64 -7.25 69.66
N LEU A 482 48.94 -7.41 69.97
CA LEU A 482 50.03 -7.22 69.00
C LEU A 482 50.13 -8.37 67.99
N VAL A 483 49.75 -9.60 68.37
CA VAL A 483 49.71 -10.75 67.46
C VAL A 483 48.49 -10.69 66.53
N GLU A 484 47.32 -10.27 67.01
CA GLU A 484 46.14 -10.02 66.17
C GLU A 484 46.32 -8.82 65.23
N GLN A 485 46.95 -7.72 65.68
CA GLN A 485 47.29 -6.61 64.78
C GLN A 485 48.34 -6.98 63.72
N ARG A 486 49.26 -7.91 64.02
CA ARG A 486 50.20 -8.44 63.03
C ARG A 486 49.49 -9.38 62.06
N ALA A 487 48.66 -10.29 62.54
CA ALA A 487 47.87 -11.19 61.68
C ALA A 487 46.90 -10.42 60.76
N MET A 488 46.22 -9.38 61.27
CA MET A 488 45.40 -8.51 60.42
C MET A 488 46.23 -7.69 59.43
N ASN A 489 47.42 -7.22 59.79
CA ASN A 489 48.29 -6.51 58.84
C ASN A 489 48.85 -7.46 57.77
N ASP A 490 49.15 -8.72 58.12
CA ASP A 490 49.61 -9.73 57.17
C ASP A 490 48.48 -10.13 56.22
N GLU A 491 47.23 -10.28 56.69
CA GLU A 491 46.05 -10.44 55.83
C GLU A 491 45.79 -9.21 54.94
N LEU A 492 46.05 -8.00 55.44
CA LEU A 492 45.88 -6.76 54.68
C LEU A 492 46.98 -6.60 53.62
N ILE A 493 48.19 -7.10 53.89
CA ILE A 493 49.28 -7.21 52.90
C ILE A 493 48.89 -8.26 51.85
N ASP A 494 48.41 -9.43 52.25
CA ASP A 494 47.97 -10.50 51.33
C ASP A 494 46.81 -10.04 50.44
N LEU A 495 45.81 -9.35 51.00
CA LEU A 495 44.70 -8.75 50.26
C LEU A 495 45.18 -7.63 49.34
N LYS A 496 46.16 -6.81 49.75
CA LYS A 496 46.78 -5.81 48.87
C LYS A 496 47.58 -6.44 47.73
N THR A 497 48.28 -7.56 47.95
CA THR A 497 48.94 -8.32 46.89
C THR A 497 47.95 -9.05 45.99
N GLN A 498 46.81 -9.54 46.50
CA GLN A 498 45.73 -10.09 45.68
C GLN A 498 45.06 -9.01 44.83
N ILE A 499 44.83 -7.81 45.39
CA ILE A 499 44.29 -6.68 44.64
C ILE A 499 45.30 -6.20 43.59
N ALA A 500 46.59 -6.15 43.91
CA ALA A 500 47.64 -5.81 42.93
C ALA A 500 47.76 -6.88 41.83
N LEU A 501 47.64 -8.18 42.17
CA LEU A 501 47.60 -9.27 41.20
C LEU A 501 46.35 -9.19 40.31
N LEU A 502 45.18 -8.91 40.87
CA LEU A 502 43.93 -8.70 40.13
C LEU A 502 43.98 -7.43 39.24
N GLN A 503 44.68 -6.37 39.65
CA GLN A 503 44.93 -5.20 38.82
C GLN A 503 45.91 -5.47 37.68
N THR A 504 46.91 -6.36 37.89
CA THR A 504 47.82 -6.81 36.81
C THR A 504 47.20 -7.88 35.88
N GLN A 505 46.12 -8.56 36.31
CA GLN A 505 45.45 -9.61 35.53
C GLN A 505 44.03 -9.26 35.05
N GLY A 506 43.52 -8.05 35.31
CA GLY A 506 42.14 -7.71 34.97
C GLY A 506 41.77 -6.23 35.07
N GLY A 507 42.61 -5.32 34.56
CA GLY A 507 42.21 -3.92 34.34
C GLY A 507 41.31 -3.76 33.10
N PRO A 508 40.49 -2.69 33.02
CA PRO A 508 39.59 -2.42 31.88
C PRO A 508 40.31 -2.24 30.54
N GLU A 509 41.63 -2.05 30.54
CA GLU A 509 42.46 -1.94 29.32
C GLU A 509 42.78 -3.32 28.69
N THR A 510 42.91 -4.41 29.47
CA THR A 510 43.19 -5.75 28.91
C THR A 510 41.96 -6.47 28.38
N ILE A 511 40.74 -6.02 28.72
CA ILE A 511 39.50 -6.49 28.08
C ILE A 511 39.35 -5.87 26.68
N ASN A 512 39.80 -4.62 26.50
CA ASN A 512 39.73 -3.94 25.20
C ASN A 512 40.78 -4.47 24.20
N ASP A 513 41.96 -4.86 24.69
CA ASP A 513 43.02 -5.44 23.83
C ASP A 513 42.82 -6.93 23.54
N LYS A 514 42.11 -7.68 24.38
CA LYS A 514 41.68 -9.06 24.06
C LYS A 514 40.49 -9.13 23.09
N PHE A 515 39.68 -8.07 22.99
CA PHE A 515 38.61 -7.98 21.99
C PHE A 515 39.11 -7.53 20.61
N LYS A 516 40.29 -6.89 20.52
CA LYS A 516 40.87 -6.42 19.24
C LYS A 516 41.83 -7.40 18.57
N ASN A 517 42.36 -8.40 19.28
CA ASN A 517 43.36 -9.34 18.78
C ASN A 517 42.90 -10.81 18.69
N LEU A 518 41.60 -11.09 18.80
CA LEU A 518 41.04 -12.38 18.38
C LEU A 518 40.82 -12.35 16.86
N ASP A 519 41.91 -12.58 16.14
CA ASP A 519 41.91 -12.94 14.74
C ASP A 519 41.08 -14.24 14.59
N LEU A 520 39.88 -14.09 14.02
CA LEU A 520 38.77 -15.04 14.06
C LEU A 520 38.95 -16.23 13.10
N ASN A 521 40.19 -16.61 12.79
CA ASN A 521 40.53 -17.52 11.70
C ASN A 521 41.23 -18.81 12.10
N HIS A 522 41.37 -19.15 13.39
CA HIS A 522 42.16 -20.34 13.76
C HIS A 522 41.63 -21.21 14.91
N VAL A 523 40.33 -21.47 14.99
CA VAL A 523 39.80 -22.69 15.64
C VAL A 523 38.58 -23.18 14.85
N LEU A 524 38.84 -23.81 13.70
CA LEU A 524 37.82 -24.48 12.89
C LEU A 524 38.36 -25.81 12.39
N VAL A 525 38.82 -26.64 13.33
CA VAL A 525 38.96 -28.08 13.09
C VAL A 525 38.54 -28.77 14.39
N GLN A 526 37.53 -29.63 14.28
CA GLN A 526 36.99 -30.54 15.31
C GLN A 526 35.77 -30.05 16.12
N SER A 527 34.63 -29.83 15.44
CA SER A 527 33.31 -30.31 15.89
C SER A 527 32.24 -29.94 14.86
N GLU A 528 31.40 -30.91 14.51
CA GLU A 528 30.34 -30.87 13.50
C GLU A 528 29.24 -29.82 13.77
N ASP A 529 28.74 -29.27 12.66
CA ASP A 529 27.40 -28.75 12.40
C ASP A 529 26.81 -27.67 13.33
N TYR A 530 27.08 -26.39 13.04
CA TYR A 530 26.08 -25.31 13.12
C TYR A 530 26.61 -24.05 12.40
N HIS A 531 26.08 -23.74 11.21
CA HIS A 531 26.37 -22.51 10.47
C HIS A 531 25.49 -21.33 10.98
N PRO A 532 26.06 -20.16 11.34
CA PRO A 532 25.30 -18.94 11.63
C PRO A 532 25.09 -18.04 10.38
N SER A 533 25.11 -18.61 9.17
CA SER A 533 25.13 -17.85 7.91
C SER A 533 23.76 -17.37 7.43
N THR A 534 22.64 -17.93 7.92
CA THR A 534 21.31 -17.71 7.33
C THR A 534 20.60 -16.46 7.82
N VAL A 535 20.90 -15.98 9.04
CA VAL A 535 20.26 -14.76 9.57
C VAL A 535 20.85 -13.50 8.92
N SER A 536 22.16 -13.50 8.64
CA SER A 536 22.80 -12.41 7.88
C SER A 536 22.39 -12.41 6.41
N SER A 537 22.15 -13.59 5.82
CA SER A 537 21.76 -13.73 4.42
C SER A 537 20.35 -13.19 4.14
N ASN A 538 19.38 -13.43 5.03
CA ASN A 538 18.02 -12.94 4.85
C ASN A 538 17.92 -11.42 5.03
N TYR A 539 18.72 -10.84 5.93
CA TYR A 539 18.79 -9.38 6.10
C TYR A 539 19.45 -8.71 4.90
N ASN A 540 20.51 -9.33 4.35
CA ASN A 540 21.17 -8.85 3.13
C ASN A 540 20.27 -8.97 1.90
N HIS A 541 19.50 -10.05 1.75
CA HIS A 541 18.54 -10.22 0.66
C HIS A 541 17.40 -9.19 0.74
N PHE A 542 16.86 -8.92 1.95
CA PHE A 542 15.85 -7.87 2.12
C PHE A 542 16.41 -6.49 1.79
N ILE A 543 17.67 -6.19 2.17
CA ILE A 543 18.33 -4.93 1.82
C ILE A 543 18.61 -4.83 0.32
N GLU A 544 19.01 -5.92 -0.34
CA GLU A 544 19.18 -5.94 -1.80
C GLU A 544 17.86 -5.76 -2.53
N ASP A 545 16.80 -6.45 -2.13
CA ASP A 545 15.45 -6.28 -2.71
C ASP A 545 14.94 -4.86 -2.49
N ALA A 546 15.15 -4.29 -1.30
CA ALA A 546 14.78 -2.90 -1.01
C ALA A 546 15.58 -1.92 -1.89
N LYS A 547 16.88 -2.14 -2.10
CA LYS A 547 17.72 -1.32 -2.99
C LYS A 547 17.29 -1.43 -4.45
N LEU A 548 16.99 -2.64 -4.92
CA LEU A 548 16.48 -2.88 -6.27
C LEU A 548 15.13 -2.18 -6.46
N ARG A 549 14.24 -2.27 -5.47
CA ARG A 549 12.94 -1.61 -5.53
C ARG A 549 13.06 -0.08 -5.53
N MET A 550 13.99 0.48 -4.77
CA MET A 550 14.27 1.92 -4.80
C MET A 550 14.78 2.36 -6.18
N LEU A 551 15.69 1.60 -6.80
CA LEU A 551 16.18 1.89 -8.16
C LEU A 551 15.08 1.78 -9.23
N GLU A 552 14.14 0.85 -9.08
CA GLU A 552 12.96 0.78 -9.95
C GLU A 552 12.05 2.00 -9.78
N LEU A 553 11.81 2.43 -8.55
CA LEU A 553 11.01 3.62 -8.26
C LEU A 553 11.66 4.89 -8.80
N ASP A 554 12.99 5.01 -8.72
CA ASP A 554 13.72 6.15 -9.31
C ASP A 554 13.56 6.17 -10.84
N LYS A 555 13.64 5.00 -11.50
CA LYS A 555 13.39 4.90 -12.95
C LYS A 555 11.95 5.20 -13.33
N GLU A 556 10.99 4.75 -12.54
CA GLU A 556 9.57 5.08 -12.74
C GLU A 556 9.35 6.58 -12.58
N ALA A 557 9.97 7.22 -11.59
CA ALA A 557 9.91 8.65 -11.39
C ALA A 557 10.53 9.44 -12.56
N ASP A 558 11.71 9.05 -13.03
CA ASP A 558 12.36 9.65 -14.20
C ASP A 558 11.49 9.53 -15.46
N ASN A 559 10.88 8.37 -15.69
CA ASN A 559 9.98 8.15 -16.83
C ASN A 559 8.70 9.01 -16.71
N VAL A 560 8.15 9.17 -15.51
CA VAL A 560 6.99 10.06 -15.29
C VAL A 560 7.38 11.52 -15.52
N GLU A 561 8.55 11.95 -15.07
CA GLU A 561 9.10 13.29 -15.28
C GLU A 561 9.33 13.56 -16.77
N GLU A 562 9.88 12.60 -17.52
CA GLU A 562 10.09 12.67 -18.96
C GLU A 562 8.76 12.76 -19.72
N ASN A 563 7.79 11.91 -19.37
CA ASN A 563 6.44 11.96 -19.94
C ASN A 563 5.75 13.30 -19.66
N PHE A 564 5.96 13.87 -18.46
CA PHE A 564 5.44 15.19 -18.12
C PHE A 564 6.12 16.29 -18.93
N ARG A 565 7.44 16.25 -19.12
CA ARG A 565 8.17 17.18 -19.99
C ARG A 565 7.69 17.08 -21.44
N ASP A 566 7.50 15.87 -21.96
CA ASP A 566 6.96 15.65 -23.30
C ASP A 566 5.53 16.14 -23.46
N TYR A 567 4.72 16.00 -22.40
CA TYR A 567 3.38 16.58 -22.37
C TYR A 567 3.42 18.11 -22.39
N GLN A 568 4.29 18.73 -21.58
CA GLN A 568 4.50 20.17 -21.58
C GLN A 568 5.01 20.67 -22.94
N HIS A 569 5.96 19.98 -23.56
CA HIS A 569 6.44 20.27 -24.91
C HIS A 569 5.33 20.12 -25.96
N ARG A 570 4.47 19.09 -25.86
CA ARG A 570 3.32 18.93 -26.75
C ARG A 570 2.26 20.03 -26.58
N ILE A 571 2.03 20.50 -25.35
CA ILE A 571 1.14 21.63 -25.08
C ILE A 571 1.73 22.94 -25.61
N LEU A 572 3.01 23.20 -25.33
CA LEU A 572 3.70 24.40 -25.80
C LEU A 572 3.82 24.41 -27.34
N ASN A 573 4.07 23.26 -27.97
CA ASN A 573 4.12 23.15 -29.43
C ASN A 573 2.73 23.23 -30.09
N LYS A 574 1.66 22.77 -29.40
CA LYS A 574 0.27 23.04 -29.83
C LYS A 574 -0.11 24.51 -29.65
N ALA A 575 0.47 25.21 -28.67
CA ALA A 575 0.28 26.65 -28.48
C ALA A 575 1.08 27.50 -29.49
N THR A 576 2.20 27.00 -30.03
CA THR A 576 3.00 27.70 -31.06
C THR A 576 2.64 27.35 -32.51
N PHE A 577 1.76 26.35 -32.74
CA PHE A 577 1.23 26.03 -34.06
C PHE A 577 -0.19 26.57 -34.27
N VAL A 578 -0.34 27.90 -34.19
CA VAL A 578 -1.38 28.63 -34.92
C VAL A 578 -0.74 29.76 -35.74
N PRO A 579 -0.02 29.46 -36.84
CA PRO A 579 0.31 30.47 -37.83
C PRO A 579 -0.94 30.67 -38.70
N GLY A 580 -1.86 31.54 -38.27
CA GLY A 580 -3.03 31.84 -39.09
C GLY A 580 -4.10 32.76 -38.50
N LEU A 581 -4.10 33.04 -37.19
CA LEU A 581 -5.21 33.76 -36.55
C LEU A 581 -4.87 35.12 -35.94
N ILE A 582 -3.68 35.67 -36.22
CA ILE A 582 -3.28 37.02 -35.78
C ILE A 582 -3.43 38.08 -36.91
N PHE A 583 -3.78 37.69 -38.14
CA PHE A 583 -3.89 38.66 -39.26
C PHE A 583 -5.30 39.22 -39.50
N VAL A 584 -6.35 38.71 -38.86
CA VAL A 584 -7.74 39.12 -39.17
C VAL A 584 -8.32 40.15 -38.18
N ILE A 585 -7.67 40.41 -37.04
CA ILE A 585 -8.21 41.36 -36.03
C ILE A 585 -7.55 42.75 -36.10
N TRP A 586 -6.53 42.97 -36.95
CA TRP A 586 -5.88 44.29 -37.09
C TRP A 586 -6.20 45.04 -38.41
N ASN A 587 -7.31 44.72 -39.08
CA ASN A 587 -7.79 45.47 -40.26
C ASN A 587 -9.29 45.80 -40.21
N ALA A 588 -9.81 46.05 -39.01
CA ALA A 588 -11.18 46.56 -38.80
C ALA A 588 -11.21 47.76 -37.85
N SER A 589 -10.20 48.63 -37.94
CA SER A 589 -10.17 49.97 -37.35
C SER A 589 -9.18 50.82 -38.14
N GLY A 590 -9.70 51.47 -39.18
CA GLY A 590 -8.99 52.32 -40.14
C GLY A 590 -9.93 52.70 -41.26
#